data_AF-A0A536SZ04-F1
#
_entry.id   AF-A0A536SZ04-F1
#
_cell.length_a   1.000
_cell.length_b   1.000
_cell.length_c   1.000
_cell.angle_alpha   90.00
_cell.angle_beta   90.00
_cell.angle_gamma   90.00
#
_symmetry.space_group_name_H-M   'P 1'
#
loop_
_entity.id
_entity.type
_entity.pdbx_description
1 polymer ?
#
loop_
_entity_poly.entity_id
_entity_poly.type
_entity_poly.pdbx_seq_one_letter_code
_entity_poly.pdbx_strand_id
1 'polypeptide(L)'
;MGFNRALIHSIPKVDHVRHSTFVKALAQQLEEEQAHNQLWRAMLEVFDVDHNALYDDLEEYFDGFSPEALDEMTHDVLASVRRDLAAGNAGRFPDAIFPDAVLALYHHLWVSATDGEVSYWEHFASQAGIEMVIFDVVTTTILPGVLNHPELDRGLASTHWWKEHGQPPTPVLGHRTDEEKHLALSRTALNRSEMANTIGSTVESRAADTMRLFAAALIVQRPLDHVFPIERYLKH
;
A
#
# COMPACT_ATOMS: atom_id res chain seq x y z
N MET A 1 -0.74 2.02 8.73
CA MET A 1 0.47 2.08 9.56
C MET A 1 1.75 2.06 8.71
N GLY A 2 1.98 1.03 7.88
CA GLY A 2 3.21 0.90 7.07
C GLY A 2 3.46 2.02 6.06
N PHE A 3 2.44 2.44 5.29
CA PHE A 3 2.60 3.47 4.26
C PHE A 3 2.97 4.85 4.85
N ASN A 4 2.28 5.31 5.90
CA ASN A 4 2.60 6.57 6.57
C ASN A 4 3.94 6.53 7.31
N ARG A 5 4.26 5.43 8.00
CA ARG A 5 5.56 5.28 8.70
C ARG A 5 6.71 5.28 7.69
N ALA A 6 6.58 4.55 6.58
CA ALA A 6 7.54 4.57 5.48
C ALA A 6 7.66 5.98 4.85
N LEU A 7 6.54 6.67 4.61
CA LEU A 7 6.53 8.05 4.09
C LEU A 7 7.30 9.00 5.01
N ILE A 8 7.10 8.94 6.34
CA ILE A 8 7.86 9.71 7.34
C ILE A 8 9.35 9.38 7.29
N HIS A 9 9.71 8.09 7.25
CA HIS A 9 11.10 7.66 7.20
C HIS A 9 11.82 8.01 5.89
N SER A 10 11.07 8.25 4.81
CA SER A 10 11.64 8.66 3.52
C SER A 10 11.97 10.16 3.43
N ILE A 11 11.43 11.00 4.32
CA ILE A 11 11.65 12.47 4.31
C ILE A 11 13.14 12.86 4.26
N PRO A 12 14.05 12.24 5.03
CA PRO A 12 15.47 12.58 4.99
C PRO A 12 16.14 12.30 3.63
N LYS A 13 15.55 11.46 2.77
CA LYS A 13 16.07 11.12 1.44
C LYS A 13 15.72 12.15 0.36
N VAL A 14 14.88 13.13 0.67
CA VAL A 14 14.49 14.17 -0.29
C VAL A 14 15.65 15.14 -0.52
N ASP A 15 16.36 14.94 -1.63
CA ASP A 15 17.65 15.57 -1.92
C ASP A 15 17.60 17.11 -2.15
N HIS A 16 16.42 17.73 -2.12
CA HIS A 16 16.24 19.15 -2.48
C HIS A 16 15.26 19.89 -1.55
N VAL A 17 15.71 20.18 -0.33
CA VAL A 17 15.03 21.12 0.59
C VAL A 17 15.16 22.57 0.08
N ARG A 18 14.56 22.91 -1.07
CA ARG A 18 14.39 24.32 -1.54
C ARG A 18 13.12 24.61 -2.35
N HIS A 19 12.34 23.62 -2.79
CA HIS A 19 11.07 23.88 -3.48
C HIS A 19 9.88 23.73 -2.53
N SER A 20 9.36 24.88 -2.06
CA SER A 20 8.24 24.96 -1.11
C SER A 20 6.99 24.18 -1.56
N THR A 21 6.78 24.05 -2.87
CA THR A 21 5.64 23.31 -3.43
C THR A 21 5.74 21.81 -3.21
N PHE A 22 6.93 21.22 -3.27
CA PHE A 22 7.13 19.79 -3.06
C PHE A 22 6.98 19.41 -1.59
N VAL A 23 7.61 20.18 -0.69
CA VAL A 23 7.45 20.00 0.76
C VAL A 23 5.98 20.17 1.18
N LYS A 24 5.27 21.12 0.55
CA LYS A 24 3.83 21.30 0.78
C LYS A 24 3.03 20.08 0.30
N ALA A 25 3.32 19.54 -0.88
CA ALA A 25 2.66 18.35 -1.39
C ALA A 25 2.92 17.13 -0.49
N LEU A 26 4.16 16.96 -0.03
CA LEU A 26 4.54 15.89 0.91
C LEU A 26 3.84 16.04 2.27
N ALA A 27 3.73 17.26 2.80
CA ALA A 27 3.01 17.54 4.03
C ALA A 27 1.50 17.24 3.90
N GLN A 28 0.90 17.58 2.75
CA GLN A 28 -0.49 17.25 2.44
C GLN A 28 -0.70 15.75 2.35
N GLN A 29 0.21 15.04 1.67
CA GLN A 29 0.18 13.58 1.58
C GLN A 29 0.33 12.92 2.97
N LEU A 30 1.20 13.44 3.84
CA LEU A 30 1.34 12.96 5.21
C LEU A 30 0.07 13.17 6.05
N GLU A 31 -0.59 14.33 5.89
CA GLU A 31 -1.85 14.63 6.55
C GLU A 31 -2.96 13.67 6.11
N GLU A 32 -3.07 13.44 4.80
CA GLU A 32 -4.00 12.50 4.18
C GLU A 32 -3.76 11.06 4.66
N GLU A 33 -2.52 10.59 4.60
CA GLU A 33 -2.17 9.25 5.10
C GLU A 33 -2.35 9.07 6.61
N GLN A 34 -2.36 10.18 7.37
CA GLN A 34 -2.69 10.14 8.79
C GLN A 34 -4.20 10.03 9.00
N ALA A 35 -5.01 10.67 8.15
CA ALA A 35 -6.46 10.48 8.13
C ALA A 35 -6.82 9.02 7.78
N HIS A 36 -6.14 8.42 6.79
CA HIS A 36 -6.32 6.99 6.46
C HIS A 36 -6.01 6.05 7.63
N ASN A 37 -4.96 6.33 8.40
CA ASN A 37 -4.66 5.55 9.61
C ASN A 37 -5.76 5.67 10.67
N GLN A 38 -6.35 6.86 10.86
CA GLN A 38 -7.45 7.06 11.79
C GLN A 38 -8.71 6.32 11.32
N LEU A 39 -8.99 6.39 10.02
CA LEU A 39 -10.08 5.65 9.40
C LEU A 39 -9.92 4.15 9.64
N TRP A 40 -8.75 3.59 9.35
CA TRP A 40 -8.46 2.17 9.59
C TRP A 40 -8.70 1.75 11.04
N ARG A 41 -8.29 2.55 12.02
CA ARG A 41 -8.59 2.28 13.44
C ARG A 41 -10.09 2.29 13.72
N ALA A 42 -10.84 3.21 13.12
CA ALA A 42 -12.30 3.24 13.23
C ALA A 42 -12.96 2.03 12.54
N MET A 43 -12.39 1.52 11.44
CA MET A 43 -12.86 0.28 10.82
C MET A 43 -12.67 -0.90 11.78
N LEU A 44 -11.46 -1.06 12.34
CA LEU A 44 -11.17 -2.12 13.31
C LEU A 44 -12.08 -2.05 14.54
N GLU A 45 -12.39 -0.85 15.02
CA GLU A 45 -13.36 -0.63 16.11
C GLU A 45 -14.75 -1.20 15.79
N VAL A 46 -15.24 -1.03 14.56
CA VAL A 46 -16.55 -1.55 14.13
C VAL A 46 -16.58 -3.08 14.09
N PHE A 47 -15.43 -3.71 13.85
CA PHE A 47 -15.27 -5.15 13.93
C PHE A 47 -14.86 -5.65 15.32
N ASP A 48 -14.89 -4.76 16.33
CA ASP A 48 -14.51 -5.04 17.72
C ASP A 48 -13.08 -5.57 17.88
N VAL A 49 -12.19 -5.14 16.98
CA VAL A 49 -10.77 -5.54 16.96
C VAL A 49 -9.95 -4.57 17.81
N ASP A 50 -9.21 -5.12 18.78
CA ASP A 50 -8.13 -4.46 19.51
C ASP A 50 -6.94 -4.23 18.56
N HIS A 51 -6.91 -3.02 18.00
CA HIS A 51 -5.85 -2.62 17.10
C HIS A 51 -4.50 -2.51 17.78
N ASN A 52 -4.40 -2.25 19.09
CA ASN A 52 -3.11 -2.18 19.78
C ASN A 52 -2.49 -3.58 19.87
N ALA A 53 -3.27 -4.57 20.31
CA ALA A 53 -2.81 -5.96 20.33
C ALA A 53 -2.41 -6.46 18.93
N LEU A 54 -3.17 -6.08 17.88
CA LEU A 54 -2.83 -6.41 16.51
C LEU A 54 -1.49 -5.78 16.06
N TYR A 55 -1.22 -4.53 16.45
CA TYR A 55 0.02 -3.86 16.08
C TYR A 55 1.22 -4.36 16.87
N ASP A 56 1.05 -4.62 18.16
CA ASP A 56 2.11 -5.15 19.03
C ASP A 56 2.57 -6.52 18.52
N ASP A 57 1.62 -7.42 18.18
CA ASP A 57 1.93 -8.72 17.58
C ASP A 57 2.66 -8.59 16.23
N LEU A 58 2.31 -7.59 15.42
CA LEU A 58 2.98 -7.33 14.14
C LEU A 58 4.42 -6.86 14.35
N GLU A 59 4.66 -5.96 15.32
CA GLU A 59 6.00 -5.50 15.67
C GLU A 59 6.84 -6.65 16.27
N GLU A 60 6.28 -7.43 17.19
CA GLU A 60 6.94 -8.61 17.76
C GLU A 60 7.29 -9.65 16.69
N TYR A 61 6.39 -9.87 15.72
CA TYR A 61 6.64 -10.77 14.60
C TYR A 61 7.87 -10.32 13.81
N PHE A 62 7.96 -9.04 13.44
CA PHE A 62 9.12 -8.53 12.68
C PHE A 62 10.41 -8.55 13.49
N ASP A 63 10.36 -8.24 14.78
CA ASP A 63 11.52 -8.29 15.68
C ASP A 63 12.09 -9.72 15.85
N GLY A 64 11.31 -10.75 15.53
CA GLY A 64 11.74 -12.15 15.55
C GLY A 64 12.71 -12.56 14.43
N PHE A 65 12.93 -11.71 13.42
CA PHE A 65 13.74 -12.04 12.24
C PHE A 65 14.90 -11.06 12.07
N SER A 66 16.00 -11.54 11.46
CA SER A 66 17.06 -10.63 11.00
C SER A 66 16.63 -9.88 9.74
N PRO A 67 17.23 -8.72 9.43
CA PRO A 67 16.96 -8.01 8.18
C PRO A 67 17.12 -8.89 6.93
N GLU A 68 18.17 -9.73 6.90
CA GLU A 68 18.44 -10.63 5.76
C GLU A 68 17.36 -11.71 5.61
N ALA A 69 16.84 -12.22 6.73
CA ALA A 69 15.75 -13.18 6.71
C ALA A 69 14.45 -12.55 6.18
N LEU A 70 14.15 -11.31 6.58
CA LEU A 70 12.99 -10.58 6.07
C LEU A 70 13.10 -10.24 4.58
N ASP A 71 14.32 -9.92 4.11
CA ASP A 71 14.63 -9.74 2.69
C ASP A 71 14.39 -11.02 1.88
N GLU A 72 14.91 -12.16 2.36
CA GLU A 72 14.71 -13.48 1.73
C GLU A 72 13.23 -13.85 1.66
N MET A 73 12.48 -13.67 2.75
CA MET A 73 11.03 -13.92 2.79
C MET A 73 10.28 -13.03 1.80
N THR A 74 10.61 -11.73 1.73
CA THR A 74 10.00 -10.81 0.76
C THR A 74 10.30 -11.22 -0.68
N HIS A 75 11.53 -11.68 -0.93
CA HIS A 75 11.94 -12.18 -2.23
C HIS A 75 11.15 -13.42 -2.65
N ASP A 76 10.97 -14.38 -1.75
CA ASP A 76 10.24 -15.61 -2.00
C ASP A 76 8.75 -15.36 -2.31
N VAL A 77 8.12 -14.43 -1.58
CA VAL A 77 6.74 -14.01 -1.86
C VAL A 77 6.63 -13.37 -3.25
N LEU A 78 7.53 -12.45 -3.59
CA LEU A 78 7.58 -11.83 -4.92
C LEU A 78 7.77 -12.87 -6.03
N ALA A 79 8.67 -13.84 -5.83
CA ALA A 79 8.92 -14.91 -6.77
C ALA A 79 7.67 -15.79 -6.96
N SER A 80 6.94 -16.09 -5.88
CA SER A 80 5.67 -16.81 -5.95
C SER A 80 4.63 -16.05 -6.76
N VAL A 81 4.39 -14.78 -6.44
CA VAL A 81 3.41 -13.93 -7.16
C VAL A 81 3.74 -13.83 -8.65
N ARG A 82 5.03 -13.67 -9.01
CA ARG A 82 5.47 -13.63 -10.41
C ARG A 82 5.22 -14.95 -11.14
N ARG A 83 5.45 -16.11 -10.50
CA ARG A 83 5.17 -17.43 -11.09
C ARG A 83 3.68 -17.61 -11.36
N ASP A 84 2.82 -17.21 -10.43
CA ASP A 84 1.38 -17.34 -10.58
C ASP A 84 0.85 -16.46 -11.72
N LEU A 85 1.35 -15.23 -11.84
CA LEU A 85 1.04 -14.33 -12.96
C LEU A 85 1.51 -14.91 -14.30
N ALA A 86 2.72 -15.46 -14.36
CA ALA A 86 3.29 -16.02 -15.60
C ALA A 86 2.56 -17.29 -16.08
N ALA A 87 1.92 -18.03 -15.18
CA ALA A 87 1.16 -19.23 -15.51
C ALA A 87 -0.18 -18.95 -16.24
N GLY A 88 -0.60 -17.68 -16.36
CA GLY A 88 -1.79 -17.28 -17.13
C GLY A 88 -3.13 -17.75 -16.56
N ASN A 89 -3.14 -18.27 -15.34
CA ASN A 89 -4.38 -18.58 -14.63
C ASN A 89 -5.01 -17.27 -14.13
N ALA A 90 -6.32 -17.07 -14.35
CA ALA A 90 -7.07 -16.06 -13.61
C ALA A 90 -6.86 -16.34 -12.12
N GLY A 91 -6.12 -15.45 -11.45
CA GLY A 91 -5.29 -15.80 -10.29
C GLY A 91 -6.04 -16.56 -9.20
N ARG A 92 -5.57 -17.77 -8.89
CA ARG A 92 -5.67 -18.33 -7.53
C ARG A 92 -4.39 -17.95 -6.82
N PHE A 93 -4.46 -16.89 -6.05
CA PHE A 93 -3.36 -16.41 -5.23
C PHE A 93 -3.13 -17.37 -4.04
N PRO A 94 -1.90 -17.47 -3.53
CA PRO A 94 -1.59 -18.35 -2.41
C PRO A 94 -2.36 -17.95 -1.14
N ASP A 95 -2.80 -18.96 -0.39
CA ASP A 95 -3.44 -18.82 0.93
C ASP A 95 -2.37 -18.57 2.01
N ALA A 96 -2.49 -17.53 2.84
CA ALA A 96 -1.55 -17.28 3.96
C ALA A 96 -2.21 -16.74 5.25
N ILE A 97 -1.60 -17.07 6.40
CA ILE A 97 -1.99 -17.00 7.84
C ILE A 97 -2.12 -15.55 8.35
N PHE A 98 -1.12 -14.73 8.08
CA PHE A 98 -1.35 -13.37 7.59
C PHE A 98 -1.03 -13.43 6.11
N PRO A 99 -1.63 -12.62 5.22
CA PRO A 99 -1.20 -12.64 3.83
C PRO A 99 0.31 -12.38 3.76
N ASP A 100 1.12 -13.35 3.35
CA ASP A 100 2.58 -13.14 3.22
C ASP A 100 2.86 -11.94 2.31
N ALA A 101 1.94 -11.66 1.36
CA ALA A 101 1.91 -10.46 0.55
C ALA A 101 1.77 -9.15 1.34
N VAL A 102 0.99 -9.10 2.43
CA VAL A 102 0.86 -7.92 3.30
C VAL A 102 2.15 -7.70 4.07
N LEU A 103 2.74 -8.76 4.63
CA LEU A 103 4.02 -8.67 5.35
C LEU A 103 5.16 -8.27 4.41
N ALA A 104 5.24 -8.89 3.25
CA ALA A 104 6.22 -8.56 2.20
C ALA A 104 6.02 -7.14 1.67
N LEU A 105 4.78 -6.67 1.48
CA LEU A 105 4.51 -5.28 1.09
C LEU A 105 5.00 -4.30 2.16
N TYR A 106 4.68 -4.57 3.43
CA TYR A 106 5.13 -3.74 4.54
C TYR A 106 6.66 -3.65 4.57
N HIS A 107 7.33 -4.81 4.52
CA HIS A 107 8.78 -4.88 4.54
C HIS A 107 9.41 -4.18 3.32
N HIS A 108 8.88 -4.40 2.12
CA HIS A 108 9.35 -3.74 0.89
C HIS A 108 9.28 -2.21 0.97
N LEU A 109 8.17 -1.67 1.49
CA LEU A 109 8.01 -0.23 1.69
C LEU A 109 8.92 0.30 2.80
N TRP A 110 9.10 -0.46 3.88
CA TRP A 110 9.97 -0.10 5.00
C TRP A 110 11.44 0.00 4.57
N VAL A 111 11.97 -1.03 3.92
CA VAL A 111 13.36 -1.05 3.43
C VAL A 111 13.60 0.09 2.46
N SER A 112 12.70 0.27 1.48
CA SER A 112 12.86 1.36 0.52
C SER A 112 12.83 2.75 1.18
N ALA A 113 12.09 2.92 2.27
CA ALA A 113 12.06 4.18 3.02
C ALA A 113 13.28 4.41 3.91
N THR A 114 13.86 3.35 4.49
CA THR A 114 14.82 3.47 5.61
C THR A 114 16.26 3.17 5.24
N ASP A 115 16.51 2.29 4.26
CA ASP A 115 17.86 1.91 3.86
C ASP A 115 18.56 3.05 3.12
N GLY A 116 19.70 3.52 3.62
CA GLY A 116 20.47 4.62 3.05
C GLY A 116 20.99 4.35 1.63
N GLU A 117 21.12 3.07 1.24
CA GLU A 117 21.57 2.68 -0.10
C GLU A 117 20.43 2.69 -1.12
N VAL A 118 19.17 2.66 -0.67
CA VAL A 118 18.01 2.74 -1.56
C VAL A 118 17.68 4.20 -1.87
N SER A 119 17.69 4.56 -3.15
CA SER A 119 17.39 5.93 -3.59
C SER A 119 15.99 6.38 -3.20
N TYR A 120 15.81 7.67 -2.92
CA TYR A 120 14.48 8.27 -2.75
C TYR A 120 13.54 7.92 -3.91
N TRP A 121 14.06 7.93 -5.15
CA TRP A 121 13.26 7.69 -6.34
C TRP A 121 12.78 6.25 -6.46
N GLU A 122 13.47 5.28 -5.86
CA GLU A 122 12.99 3.91 -5.73
C GLU A 122 11.82 3.80 -4.76
N HIS A 123 11.90 4.48 -3.62
CA HIS A 123 10.79 4.55 -2.67
C HIS A 123 9.58 5.26 -3.28
N PHE A 124 9.80 6.41 -3.90
CA PHE A 124 8.74 7.17 -4.57
C PHE A 124 8.09 6.36 -5.70
N ALA A 125 8.85 5.55 -6.44
CA ALA A 125 8.33 4.64 -7.44
C ALA A 125 7.43 3.55 -6.85
N SER A 126 7.79 3.05 -5.65
CA SER A 126 6.96 2.09 -4.91
C SER A 126 5.61 2.69 -4.55
N GLN A 127 5.61 3.92 -4.03
CA GLN A 127 4.38 4.67 -3.73
C GLN A 127 3.54 4.93 -4.98
N ALA A 128 4.17 5.40 -6.06
CA ALA A 128 3.51 5.61 -7.35
C ALA A 128 2.85 4.33 -7.90
N GLY A 129 3.49 3.17 -7.72
CA GLY A 129 2.91 1.88 -8.10
C GLY A 129 1.61 1.56 -7.36
N ILE A 130 1.53 1.85 -6.06
CA ILE A 130 0.30 1.68 -5.27
C ILE A 130 -0.81 2.58 -5.80
N GLU A 131 -0.52 3.87 -5.99
CA GLU A 131 -1.48 4.85 -6.53
C GLU A 131 -2.02 4.44 -7.90
N MET A 132 -1.19 3.83 -8.76
CA MET A 132 -1.63 3.31 -10.06
C MET A 132 -2.62 2.15 -9.91
N VAL A 133 -2.38 1.22 -8.99
CA VAL A 133 -3.34 0.12 -8.75
C VAL A 133 -4.63 0.65 -8.13
N ILE A 134 -4.55 1.60 -7.21
CA ILE A 134 -5.73 2.24 -6.62
C ILE A 134 -6.57 2.90 -7.72
N PHE A 135 -5.97 3.80 -8.49
CA PHE A 135 -6.71 4.53 -9.50
C PHE A 135 -7.30 3.63 -10.59
N ASP A 136 -6.56 2.65 -11.11
CA ASP A 136 -7.05 1.81 -12.20
C ASP A 136 -7.90 0.63 -11.72
N VAL A 137 -7.50 -0.10 -10.68
CA VAL A 137 -8.17 -1.34 -10.26
C VAL A 137 -9.25 -1.07 -9.22
N VAL A 138 -8.97 -0.26 -8.20
CA VAL A 138 -9.95 -0.01 -7.13
C VAL A 138 -11.14 0.76 -7.69
N THR A 139 -10.88 1.85 -8.43
CA THR A 139 -11.92 2.70 -9.04
C THR A 139 -12.80 1.94 -10.04
N THR A 140 -12.19 1.15 -10.93
CA THR A 140 -12.95 0.57 -12.05
C THR A 140 -13.58 -0.77 -11.74
N THR A 141 -13.02 -1.52 -10.78
CA THR A 141 -13.38 -2.93 -10.57
C THR A 141 -13.83 -3.21 -9.13
N ILE A 142 -13.03 -2.84 -8.13
CA ILE A 142 -13.32 -3.22 -6.73
C ILE A 142 -14.49 -2.40 -6.17
N LEU A 143 -14.45 -1.06 -6.28
CA LEU A 143 -15.48 -0.20 -5.71
C LEU A 143 -16.90 -0.55 -6.23
N PRO A 144 -17.14 -0.72 -7.54
CA PRO A 144 -18.45 -1.13 -8.04
C PRO A 144 -18.95 -2.46 -7.45
N GLY A 145 -18.03 -3.40 -7.19
CA GLY A 145 -18.30 -4.68 -6.57
C GLY A 145 -18.49 -4.63 -5.05
N VAL A 146 -18.06 -3.56 -4.37
CA VAL A 146 -18.29 -3.38 -2.93
C VAL A 146 -19.60 -2.63 -2.67
N LEU A 147 -19.85 -1.52 -3.38
CA LEU A 147 -20.95 -0.58 -3.09
C LEU A 147 -22.36 -1.12 -3.35
N ASN A 148 -22.49 -2.34 -3.86
CA ASN A 148 -23.77 -2.98 -4.18
C ASN A 148 -23.97 -4.30 -3.44
N HIS A 149 -23.09 -4.64 -2.50
CA HIS A 149 -23.07 -5.94 -1.81
C HIS A 149 -23.23 -5.73 -0.30
N PRO A 150 -24.41 -6.01 0.30
CA PRO A 150 -24.68 -5.75 1.72
C PRO A 150 -23.74 -6.44 2.71
N GLU A 151 -23.12 -7.55 2.29
CA GLU A 151 -22.13 -8.28 3.08
C GLU A 151 -20.78 -7.54 3.20
N LEU A 152 -20.48 -6.67 2.23
CA LEU A 152 -19.25 -5.88 2.11
C LEU A 152 -19.49 -4.38 2.42
N ASP A 153 -20.67 -3.85 2.12
CA ASP A 153 -21.10 -2.49 2.43
C ASP A 153 -21.87 -2.43 3.76
N ARG A 154 -21.10 -2.40 4.85
CA ARG A 154 -21.57 -2.18 6.22
C ARG A 154 -21.60 -0.69 6.59
N GLY A 155 -21.64 0.21 5.60
CA GLY A 155 -21.64 1.66 5.81
C GLY A 155 -20.25 2.29 5.81
N LEU A 156 -20.12 3.49 6.39
CA LEU A 156 -18.89 4.30 6.32
C LEU A 156 -17.66 3.53 6.80
N ALA A 157 -17.80 2.71 7.84
CA ALA A 157 -16.69 1.94 8.38
C ALA A 157 -16.18 0.81 7.48
N SER A 158 -16.88 0.42 6.41
CA SER A 158 -16.35 -0.54 5.44
C SER A 158 -16.19 0.05 4.04
N THR A 159 -16.81 1.19 3.75
CA THR A 159 -16.81 1.78 2.38
C THR A 159 -16.21 3.15 2.26
N HIS A 160 -15.85 3.82 3.36
CA HIS A 160 -15.29 5.17 3.26
C HIS A 160 -13.96 5.19 2.50
N TRP A 161 -13.01 4.32 2.85
CA TRP A 161 -11.72 4.22 2.15
C TRP A 161 -11.91 3.92 0.66
N TRP A 162 -12.78 2.96 0.33
CA TRP A 162 -13.07 2.62 -1.07
C TRP A 162 -13.71 3.79 -1.82
N LYS A 163 -14.60 4.57 -1.18
CA LYS A 163 -15.26 5.72 -1.79
C LYS A 163 -14.34 6.92 -1.94
N GLU A 164 -13.38 7.10 -1.04
CA GLU A 164 -12.33 8.10 -1.13
C GLU A 164 -11.42 7.80 -2.31
N HIS A 165 -10.96 6.55 -2.41
CA HIS A 165 -9.96 6.14 -3.39
C HIS A 165 -10.47 5.64 -4.74
N GLY A 166 -11.72 5.20 -4.80
CA GLY A 166 -12.35 4.69 -6.02
C GLY A 166 -13.18 5.76 -6.73
N GLN A 167 -12.89 7.04 -6.55
CA GLN A 167 -13.66 8.10 -7.20
C GLN A 167 -13.46 8.04 -8.72
N PRO A 168 -14.53 7.79 -9.51
CA PRO A 168 -14.39 7.86 -10.95
C PRO A 168 -13.93 9.27 -11.36
N PRO A 169 -13.14 9.40 -12.43
CA PRO A 169 -12.63 10.70 -12.88
C PRO A 169 -13.77 11.72 -12.96
N THR A 170 -13.64 12.83 -12.22
CA THR A 170 -14.74 13.78 -12.09
C THR A 170 -15.03 14.41 -13.46
N PRO A 171 -16.26 14.32 -14.00
CA PRO A 171 -16.58 14.96 -15.29
C PRO A 171 -16.67 16.50 -15.20
N VAL A 172 -16.52 17.07 -14.00
CA VAL A 172 -16.61 18.50 -13.74
C VAL A 172 -15.26 19.17 -14.04
N LEU A 173 -15.25 20.04 -15.06
CA LEU A 173 -14.07 20.81 -15.46
C LEU A 173 -13.49 21.58 -14.27
N GLY A 174 -12.25 21.27 -13.88
CA GLY A 174 -11.52 21.97 -12.82
C GLY A 174 -11.53 21.28 -11.44
N HIS A 175 -12.34 20.23 -11.23
CA HIS A 175 -12.26 19.39 -10.04
C HIS A 175 -11.55 18.08 -10.36
N ARG A 176 -10.52 17.76 -9.58
CA ARG A 176 -9.75 16.52 -9.67
C ARG A 176 -9.85 15.79 -8.34
N THR A 177 -10.01 14.48 -8.42
CA THR A 177 -9.90 13.54 -7.28
C THR A 177 -8.48 13.58 -6.72
N ASP A 178 -8.27 13.06 -5.51
CA ASP A 178 -6.94 13.04 -4.89
C ASP A 178 -6.02 12.03 -5.60
N GLU A 179 -6.55 10.91 -6.05
CA GLU A 179 -5.84 9.88 -6.84
C GLU A 179 -5.38 10.44 -8.19
N GLU A 180 -6.22 11.24 -8.87
CA GLU A 180 -5.81 11.93 -10.09
C GLU A 180 -4.62 12.86 -9.82
N LYS A 181 -4.63 13.58 -8.69
CA LYS A 181 -3.52 14.47 -8.31
C LYS A 181 -2.27 13.64 -8.00
N HIS A 182 -2.38 12.56 -7.25
CA HIS A 182 -1.27 11.65 -6.93
C HIS A 182 -0.63 11.05 -8.19
N LEU A 183 -1.43 10.58 -9.13
CA LEU A 183 -0.90 10.05 -10.40
C LEU A 183 -0.20 11.12 -11.24
N ALA A 184 -0.80 12.31 -11.35
CA ALA A 184 -0.17 13.39 -12.11
C ALA A 184 1.11 13.89 -11.46
N LEU A 185 1.14 13.96 -10.13
CA LEU A 185 2.36 14.28 -9.38
C LEU A 185 3.42 13.22 -9.62
N SER A 186 3.07 11.94 -9.44
CA SER A 186 3.97 10.80 -9.65
C SER A 186 4.58 10.80 -11.05
N ARG A 187 3.74 10.93 -12.09
CA ARG A 187 4.18 11.02 -13.48
C ARG A 187 5.10 12.22 -13.71
N THR A 188 4.74 13.38 -13.18
CA THR A 188 5.53 14.60 -13.37
C THR A 188 6.88 14.51 -12.67
N ALA A 189 6.90 14.02 -11.43
CA ALA A 189 8.09 13.92 -10.61
C ALA A 189 9.09 12.89 -11.18
N LEU A 190 8.62 11.69 -11.52
CA LEU A 190 9.45 10.64 -12.11
C LEU A 190 10.04 11.07 -13.46
N ASN A 191 9.22 11.61 -14.37
CA ASN A 191 9.70 11.99 -15.71
C ASN A 191 10.68 13.17 -15.69
N ARG A 192 10.57 14.08 -14.71
CA ARG A 192 11.43 15.26 -14.61
C ARG A 192 12.71 15.03 -13.81
N SER A 193 12.81 13.92 -13.08
CA SER A 193 13.97 13.64 -12.25
C SER A 193 15.11 13.03 -13.07
N GLU A 194 16.23 13.73 -13.16
CA GLU A 194 17.46 13.20 -13.79
C GLU A 194 17.96 11.94 -13.08
N MET A 195 17.87 11.90 -11.75
CA MET A 195 18.25 10.73 -10.96
C MET A 195 17.33 9.54 -11.25
N ALA A 196 16.00 9.74 -11.21
CA ALA A 196 15.06 8.66 -11.52
C ALA A 196 15.27 8.10 -12.93
N ASN A 197 15.55 8.97 -13.91
CA ASN A 197 15.87 8.58 -15.28
C ASN A 197 17.22 7.84 -15.39
N THR A 198 18.19 8.16 -14.53
CA THR A 198 19.50 7.47 -14.48
C THR A 198 19.35 6.04 -13.97
N ILE A 199 18.51 5.83 -12.95
CA ILE A 199 18.24 4.51 -12.35
C ILE A 199 16.93 3.88 -12.87
N GLY A 200 16.54 4.21 -14.10
CA GLY A 200 15.20 3.94 -14.64
C GLY A 200 14.75 2.47 -14.51
N SER A 201 15.62 1.51 -14.80
CA SER A 201 15.27 0.08 -14.65
C SER A 201 14.99 -0.33 -13.20
N THR A 202 15.70 0.27 -12.24
CA THR A 202 15.47 0.01 -10.81
C THR A 202 14.15 0.62 -10.38
N VAL A 203 13.87 1.86 -10.80
CA VAL A 203 12.59 2.57 -10.58
C VAL A 203 11.41 1.75 -11.11
N GLU A 204 11.48 1.28 -12.36
CA GLU A 204 10.45 0.44 -12.97
C GLU A 204 10.25 -0.88 -12.21
N SER A 205 11.34 -1.54 -11.83
CA SER A 205 11.25 -2.80 -11.08
C SER A 205 10.58 -2.60 -9.71
N ARG A 206 10.92 -1.53 -8.99
CA ARG A 206 10.36 -1.20 -7.67
C ARG A 206 8.86 -0.91 -7.75
N ALA A 207 8.44 -0.10 -8.72
CA ALA A 207 7.02 0.14 -8.97
C ALA A 207 6.29 -1.17 -9.27
N ALA A 208 6.81 -1.98 -10.19
CA ALA A 208 6.18 -3.23 -10.58
C ALA A 208 6.09 -4.26 -9.44
N ASP A 209 7.11 -4.36 -8.58
CA ASP A 209 7.09 -5.26 -7.42
C ASP A 209 6.10 -4.80 -6.37
N THR A 210 6.03 -3.50 -6.11
CA THR A 210 5.03 -2.96 -5.18
C THR A 210 3.62 -3.17 -5.70
N MET A 211 3.37 -2.95 -7.00
CA MET A 211 2.07 -3.23 -7.63
C MET A 211 1.65 -4.69 -7.45
N ARG A 212 2.58 -5.63 -7.64
CA ARG A 212 2.32 -7.08 -7.47
C ARG A 212 1.99 -7.45 -6.02
N LEU A 213 2.78 -6.95 -5.07
CA LEU A 213 2.55 -7.20 -3.64
C LEU A 213 1.23 -6.59 -3.17
N PHE A 214 0.93 -5.36 -3.59
CA PHE A 214 -0.33 -4.70 -3.27
C PHE A 214 -1.53 -5.44 -3.86
N ALA A 215 -1.47 -5.87 -5.12
CA ALA A 215 -2.52 -6.69 -5.71
C ALA A 215 -2.70 -8.02 -4.97
N ALA A 216 -1.61 -8.72 -4.62
CA ALA A 216 -1.65 -9.96 -3.87
C ALA A 216 -2.24 -9.78 -2.46
N ALA A 217 -2.01 -8.64 -1.81
CA ALA A 217 -2.59 -8.31 -0.51
C ALA A 217 -4.12 -8.14 -0.55
N LEU A 218 -4.70 -7.78 -1.70
CA LEU A 218 -6.15 -7.53 -1.84
C LEU A 218 -6.98 -8.78 -2.20
N ILE A 219 -6.36 -9.86 -2.68
CA ILE A 219 -7.07 -10.99 -3.33
C ILE A 219 -7.18 -12.24 -2.43
N VAL A 220 -6.66 -12.20 -1.21
CA VAL A 220 -6.74 -13.35 -0.28
C VAL A 220 -8.20 -13.58 0.18
N GLN A 221 -8.83 -14.65 -0.32
CA GLN A 221 -10.21 -15.04 -0.01
C GLN A 221 -10.38 -16.56 0.17
N ARG A 222 -9.92 -17.11 1.30
CA ARG A 222 -10.44 -18.36 1.86
C ARG A 222 -11.00 -18.13 3.27
N PRO A 223 -11.89 -19.02 3.78
CA PRO A 223 -12.39 -18.92 5.15
C PRO A 223 -11.21 -18.91 6.13
N LEU A 224 -11.10 -17.81 6.89
CA LEU A 224 -9.95 -17.44 7.71
C LEU A 224 -9.86 -18.18 9.05
N ASP A 225 -10.76 -19.13 9.29
CA ASP A 225 -11.04 -19.78 10.58
C ASP A 225 -9.80 -20.46 11.21
N HIS A 226 -8.72 -20.65 10.44
CA HIS A 226 -7.51 -21.39 10.86
C HIS A 226 -6.21 -20.60 10.67
N VAL A 227 -6.28 -19.36 10.21
CA VAL A 227 -5.19 -18.71 9.47
C VAL A 227 -4.93 -17.33 10.08
N PHE A 228 -5.90 -16.42 10.13
CA PHE A 228 -5.75 -15.19 10.91
C PHE A 228 -6.71 -15.28 12.10
N PRO A 229 -6.22 -15.45 13.35
CA PRO A 229 -7.08 -15.60 14.51
C PRO A 229 -7.65 -14.24 14.89
N ILE A 230 -8.56 -13.69 14.08
CA ILE A 230 -9.17 -12.38 14.37
C ILE A 230 -9.85 -12.38 15.73
N GLU A 231 -10.29 -13.56 16.18
CA GLU A 231 -10.85 -13.82 17.49
C GLU A 231 -9.86 -13.53 18.64
N ARG A 232 -8.55 -13.70 18.42
CA ARG A 232 -7.50 -13.32 19.39
C ARG A 232 -7.50 -11.81 19.66
N TYR A 233 -7.92 -11.03 18.66
CA TYR A 233 -7.92 -9.58 18.72
C TYR A 233 -9.29 -9.01 19.05
N LEU A 234 -10.31 -9.81 19.34
CA LEU A 234 -11.60 -9.26 19.77
C LEU A 234 -11.48 -8.64 21.16
N LYS A 235 -12.05 -7.46 21.36
CA LYS A 235 -12.06 -6.80 22.67
C LYS A 235 -12.95 -7.61 23.64
N HIS A 236 -12.33 -8.18 24.66
CA HIS A 236 -13.03 -8.90 25.73
C HIS A 236 -13.56 -7.96 26.82
#